data_AF-A0A0K0D8L1-F1
#
_entry.id   AF-A0A0K0D8L1-F1
#
_cell.length_a   1.000
_cell.length_b   1.000
_cell.length_c   1.000
_cell.angle_alpha   90.00
_cell.angle_beta   90.00
_cell.angle_gamma   90.00
#
_symmetry.space_group_name_H-M   'P 1'
#
loop_
_entity.id
_entity.type
_entity.pdbx_description
1 polymer ?
#
loop_
_entity_poly.entity_id
_entity_poly.type
_entity_poly.pdbx_seq_one_letter_code
_entity_poly.pdbx_strand_id
1 'polypeptide(L)'
;MGSNSTSFWLKEFNNYRQFFLVERERFYSTLKAFLKVSFNSHWETDIHWTNHEDEKEQRVEKFAFTTAFKIASWNVRTELLLMWRNITSHYPEFEAFVFDENNFYSDQMLELQTTTLQSLGTAILTLISVCILFVAESSIVFWVTFSLISMDIGTAGFLSLWGADLDPTTVVNILVSL
;
A
#
# COMPACT_ATOMS: atom_id res chain seq x y z
N MET A 1 2.01 3.69 -20.21
CA MET A 1 0.82 3.25 -19.44
C MET A 1 -0.40 3.65 -20.24
N GLY A 2 -1.40 2.78 -20.43
CA GLY A 2 -2.53 3.13 -21.29
C GLY A 2 -3.62 2.07 -21.30
N SER A 3 -4.67 2.35 -22.10
CA SER A 3 -5.88 1.54 -22.32
C SER A 3 -5.64 0.05 -22.61
N ASN A 4 -4.41 -0.35 -22.97
CA ASN A 4 -4.05 -1.73 -23.31
C ASN A 4 -3.53 -2.53 -22.11
N SER A 5 -3.18 -1.89 -20.99
CA SER A 5 -2.66 -2.56 -19.78
C SER A 5 -3.71 -2.74 -18.69
N THR A 6 -4.90 -2.14 -18.87
CA THR A 6 -6.00 -2.20 -17.92
C THR A 6 -7.09 -3.12 -18.45
N SER A 7 -7.36 -4.18 -17.69
CA SER A 7 -8.46 -5.10 -17.90
C SER A 7 -9.69 -4.53 -17.18
N PHE A 8 -10.75 -4.20 -17.94
CA PHE A 8 -11.99 -3.67 -17.39
C PHE A 8 -13.20 -4.09 -18.22
N TRP A 9 -14.16 -4.77 -17.56
CA TRP A 9 -15.37 -5.30 -18.19
C TRP A 9 -16.19 -4.25 -18.93
N LEU A 10 -16.22 -2.99 -18.47
CA LEU A 10 -17.04 -1.95 -19.09
C LEU A 10 -16.59 -1.61 -20.51
N LYS A 11 -15.29 -1.75 -20.81
CA LYS A 11 -14.74 -1.50 -22.15
C LYS A 11 -15.25 -2.53 -23.15
N GLU A 12 -15.22 -3.81 -22.77
CA GLU A 12 -15.71 -4.91 -23.60
C GLU A 12 -17.24 -4.90 -23.69
N PHE A 13 -17.92 -4.60 -22.59
CA PHE A 13 -19.37 -4.44 -22.56
C PHE A 13 -19.84 -3.30 -23.47
N ASN A 14 -19.13 -2.16 -23.50
CA ASN A 14 -19.45 -1.07 -24.42
C ASN A 14 -19.26 -1.46 -25.88
N ASN A 15 -18.22 -2.23 -26.21
CA ASN A 15 -18.04 -2.77 -27.56
C ASN A 15 -19.18 -3.74 -27.92
N TYR A 16 -19.55 -4.64 -27.01
CA TYR A 16 -20.69 -5.54 -27.19
C TYR A 16 -21.99 -4.77 -27.45
N ARG A 17 -22.25 -3.71 -26.67
CA ARG A 17 -23.43 -2.86 -26.84
C ARG A 17 -23.44 -2.04 -28.14
N GLN A 18 -22.31 -1.79 -28.79
CA GLN A 18 -22.34 -1.09 -30.08
C GLN A 18 -23.03 -1.92 -31.18
N PHE A 19 -23.01 -3.25 -31.06
CA PHE A 19 -23.67 -4.14 -32.02
C PHE A 19 -25.17 -4.31 -31.78
N PHE A 20 -25.65 -3.97 -30.58
CA PHE A 20 -27.06 -4.07 -30.21
C PHE A 20 -27.56 -2.68 -29.84
N LEU A 21 -28.45 -2.07 -30.64
CA LEU A 21 -29.05 -0.75 -30.37
C LEU A 21 -29.90 -0.78 -29.08
N VAL A 22 -29.24 -0.77 -27.92
CA VAL A 22 -29.87 -0.97 -26.62
C VAL A 22 -30.16 0.39 -25.98
N GLU A 23 -31.45 0.65 -25.74
CA GLU A 23 -31.92 1.75 -24.92
C GLU A 23 -31.35 1.65 -23.49
N ARG A 24 -31.00 2.80 -22.89
CA ARG A 24 -30.39 2.88 -21.53
C ARG A 24 -31.18 2.13 -20.45
N GLU A 25 -32.49 1.97 -20.65
CA GLU A 25 -33.40 1.30 -19.71
C GLU A 25 -33.12 -0.19 -19.53
N ARG A 26 -32.31 -0.82 -20.40
CA ARG A 26 -31.97 -2.26 -20.34
C ARG A 26 -30.50 -2.54 -20.03
N PHE A 27 -29.80 -1.63 -19.35
CA PHE A 27 -28.38 -1.80 -19.02
C PHE A 27 -28.09 -3.13 -18.31
N TYR A 28 -28.74 -3.38 -17.16
CA TYR A 28 -28.45 -4.53 -16.31
C TYR A 28 -28.89 -5.86 -16.93
N SER A 29 -30.00 -5.89 -17.66
CA SER A 29 -30.43 -7.10 -18.38
C SER A 29 -29.47 -7.44 -19.53
N THR A 30 -28.94 -6.43 -20.22
CA THR A 30 -27.92 -6.63 -21.26
C THR A 30 -26.58 -7.04 -20.65
N LEU A 31 -26.22 -6.50 -19.49
CA LEU A 31 -25.01 -6.91 -18.76
C LEU A 31 -25.10 -8.38 -18.33
N LYS A 32 -26.25 -8.82 -17.80
CA LYS A 32 -26.49 -10.25 -17.51
C LYS A 32 -26.39 -11.13 -18.76
N ALA A 33 -26.91 -10.66 -19.90
CA ALA A 33 -26.77 -11.39 -21.16
C ALA A 33 -25.31 -11.45 -21.65
N PHE A 34 -24.55 -10.37 -21.47
CA PHE A 34 -23.12 -10.31 -21.77
C PHE A 34 -22.32 -11.30 -20.92
N LEU A 35 -22.56 -11.36 -19.61
CA LEU A 35 -21.88 -12.29 -18.70
C LEU A 35 -22.20 -13.76 -18.97
N LYS A 36 -23.40 -14.07 -19.49
CA LYS A 36 -23.78 -15.44 -19.88
C LYS A 36 -23.01 -15.95 -21.11
N VAL A 37 -22.36 -15.08 -21.88
CA VAL A 37 -21.53 -15.49 -23.03
C VAL A 37 -20.26 -16.15 -22.48
N SER A 38 -19.93 -17.35 -22.96
CA SER A 38 -18.80 -18.16 -22.46
C SER A 38 -17.45 -17.44 -22.47
N PHE A 39 -17.24 -16.49 -23.38
CA PHE A 39 -16.01 -15.70 -23.45
C PHE A 39 -15.93 -14.61 -22.37
N ASN A 40 -17.08 -14.11 -21.90
CA ASN A 40 -17.19 -12.98 -20.97
C ASN A 40 -17.55 -13.41 -19.55
N SER A 41 -17.83 -14.71 -19.33
CA SER A 41 -18.22 -15.23 -18.01
C SER A 41 -17.15 -15.02 -16.94
N HIS A 42 -15.89 -14.85 -17.34
CA HIS A 42 -14.80 -14.51 -16.42
C HIS A 42 -15.01 -13.16 -15.72
N TRP A 43 -15.73 -12.21 -16.34
CA TRP A 43 -16.05 -10.91 -15.72
C TRP A 43 -17.07 -11.02 -14.59
N GLU A 44 -17.75 -12.16 -14.45
CA GLU A 44 -18.71 -12.38 -13.35
C GLU A 44 -18.01 -12.35 -11.98
N THR A 45 -16.74 -12.76 -11.91
CA THR A 45 -15.96 -12.70 -10.65
C THR A 45 -15.60 -11.27 -10.24
N ASP A 46 -15.55 -10.36 -11.20
CA ASP A 46 -15.15 -8.96 -10.98
C ASP A 46 -16.34 -8.06 -10.64
N ILE A 47 -17.57 -8.59 -10.66
CA ILE A 47 -18.81 -7.83 -10.48
C ILE A 47 -19.60 -8.44 -9.32
N HIS A 48 -19.85 -7.62 -8.30
CA HIS A 48 -20.75 -7.98 -7.20
C HIS A 48 -22.14 -7.38 -7.45
N TRP A 49 -23.15 -8.24 -7.42
CA TRP A 49 -24.55 -7.85 -7.56
C TRP A 49 -25.21 -7.67 -6.20
N THR A 50 -26.16 -6.75 -6.12
CA THR A 50 -26.96 -6.58 -4.91
C THR A 50 -27.89 -7.79 -4.66
N ASN A 51 -28.06 -8.15 -3.39
CA ASN A 51 -28.86 -9.29 -2.95
C ASN A 51 -30.34 -8.89 -2.72
N HIS A 52 -30.99 -8.39 -3.77
CA HIS A 52 -32.44 -8.14 -3.75
C HIS A 52 -33.18 -9.33 -4.37
N GLU A 53 -34.29 -9.75 -3.74
CA GLU A 53 -35.14 -10.86 -4.18
C GLU A 53 -35.77 -10.59 -5.57
N ASP A 54 -35.91 -9.32 -5.96
CA ASP A 54 -36.42 -8.91 -7.28
C ASP A 54 -35.29 -8.78 -8.32
N GLU A 55 -35.31 -9.66 -9.34
CA GLU A 55 -34.36 -9.62 -10.47
C GLU A 55 -34.35 -8.29 -11.24
N LYS A 56 -35.44 -7.51 -11.15
CA LYS A 56 -35.60 -6.20 -11.78
C LYS A 56 -34.88 -5.07 -11.05
N GLU A 57 -34.58 -5.27 -9.76
CA GLU A 57 -33.86 -4.30 -8.93
C GLU A 57 -32.40 -4.65 -8.71
N GLN A 58 -31.94 -5.79 -9.25
CA GLN A 58 -30.53 -6.17 -9.18
C GLN A 58 -29.63 -5.18 -9.93
N ARG A 59 -28.86 -4.43 -9.15
CA ARG A 59 -27.83 -3.48 -9.58
C ARG A 59 -26.44 -4.02 -9.24
N VAL A 60 -25.44 -3.50 -9.94
CA VAL A 60 -24.04 -3.72 -9.60
C VAL A 60 -23.72 -2.89 -8.37
N GLU A 61 -23.28 -3.54 -7.31
CA GLU A 61 -22.93 -2.92 -6.03
C GLU A 61 -21.44 -2.60 -5.96
N LYS A 62 -20.60 -3.54 -6.40
CA LYS A 62 -19.14 -3.39 -6.39
C LYS A 62 -18.57 -3.96 -7.68
N PHE A 63 -17.46 -3.39 -8.13
CA PHE A 63 -16.73 -3.91 -9.27
C PHE A 63 -15.23 -3.80 -9.04
N ALA A 64 -14.48 -4.72 -9.63
CA ALA A 64 -13.05 -4.68 -9.70
C ALA A 64 -12.60 -4.32 -11.12
N PHE A 65 -11.42 -3.72 -11.22
CA PHE A 65 -10.66 -3.64 -12.47
C PHE A 65 -9.20 -3.84 -12.15
N THR A 66 -8.47 -4.43 -13.09
CA THR A 66 -7.06 -4.78 -12.88
C THR A 66 -6.21 -4.06 -13.89
N THR A 67 -5.06 -3.57 -13.45
CA THR A 67 -4.10 -2.90 -14.32
C THR A 67 -2.72 -3.49 -14.09
N ALA A 68 -2.08 -3.92 -15.17
CA ALA A 68 -0.78 -4.54 -15.13
C ALA A 68 0.35 -3.49 -15.16
N PHE A 69 1.34 -3.66 -14.28
CA PHE A 69 2.52 -2.81 -14.23
C PHE A 69 3.79 -3.65 -14.30
N LYS A 70 4.82 -3.07 -14.93
CA LYS A 70 6.18 -3.62 -14.88
C LYS A 70 6.88 -3.03 -13.65
N ILE A 71 7.12 -3.86 -12.66
CA ILE A 71 7.78 -3.47 -11.41
C ILE A 71 9.22 -3.98 -11.46
N ALA A 72 10.19 -3.07 -11.31
CA ALA A 72 11.61 -3.39 -11.34
C ALA A 72 12.25 -3.50 -9.95
N SER A 73 11.68 -2.83 -8.94
CA SER A 73 12.19 -2.81 -7.56
C SER A 73 11.06 -2.56 -6.56
N TRP A 74 11.33 -2.90 -5.30
CA TRP A 74 10.41 -2.66 -4.18
C TRP A 74 10.10 -1.18 -3.98
N ASN A 75 11.09 -0.29 -4.15
CA ASN A 75 10.85 1.15 -4.06
C ASN A 75 9.86 1.63 -5.13
N VAL A 76 10.00 1.19 -6.38
CA VAL A 76 9.05 1.53 -7.46
C VAL A 76 7.65 0.99 -7.15
N ARG A 77 7.55 -0.18 -6.53
CA ARG A 77 6.27 -0.75 -6.08
C ARG A 77 5.61 0.10 -5.00
N THR A 78 6.37 0.53 -4.00
CA THR A 78 5.88 1.37 -2.91
C THR A 78 5.43 2.74 -3.43
N GLU A 79 6.21 3.37 -4.31
CA GLU A 79 5.82 4.63 -4.96
C GLU A 79 4.53 4.49 -5.79
N LEU A 80 4.40 3.38 -6.53
CA LEU A 80 3.20 3.10 -7.31
C LEU A 80 1.97 2.91 -6.40
N LEU A 81 2.12 2.18 -5.29
CA LEU A 81 1.08 1.99 -4.28
C LEU A 81 0.63 3.34 -3.69
N LEU A 82 1.57 4.21 -3.32
CA LEU A 82 1.27 5.56 -2.83
C LEU A 82 0.55 6.41 -3.88
N MET A 83 0.97 6.33 -5.14
CA MET A 83 0.30 7.02 -6.24
C MET A 83 -1.15 6.55 -6.41
N TRP A 84 -1.40 5.24 -6.37
CA TRP A 84 -2.76 4.69 -6.46
C TRP A 84 -3.62 5.08 -5.27
N ARG A 85 -3.08 5.05 -4.05
CA ARG A 85 -3.77 5.54 -2.85
C ARG A 85 -4.10 7.03 -2.93
N ASN A 86 -3.20 7.82 -3.50
CA ASN A 86 -3.45 9.23 -3.74
C ASN A 86 -4.56 9.42 -4.79
N ILE A 87 -4.61 8.60 -5.84
CA ILE A 87 -5.70 8.69 -6.81
C ILE A 87 -7.04 8.29 -6.16
N THR A 88 -7.08 7.20 -5.39
CA THR A 88 -8.33 6.76 -4.74
C THR A 88 -8.79 7.74 -3.65
N SER A 89 -7.88 8.45 -2.98
CA SER A 89 -8.25 9.48 -1.99
C SER A 89 -8.92 10.71 -2.60
N HIS A 90 -8.72 10.98 -3.91
CA HIS A 90 -9.42 12.06 -4.61
C HIS A 90 -10.88 11.73 -4.93
N TYR A 91 -11.27 10.44 -4.84
CA TYR A 91 -12.62 9.98 -5.10
C TYR A 91 -13.20 9.23 -3.88
N PRO A 92 -13.38 9.92 -2.74
CA PRO A 92 -13.86 9.31 -1.50
C PRO A 92 -15.27 8.71 -1.63
N GLU A 93 -16.07 9.17 -2.60
CA GLU A 93 -17.43 8.69 -2.85
C GLU A 93 -17.50 7.21 -3.27
N PHE A 94 -16.40 6.64 -3.79
CA PHE A 94 -16.36 5.25 -4.24
C PHE A 94 -15.70 4.31 -3.22
N GLU A 95 -15.13 4.83 -2.13
CA GLU A 95 -14.36 4.06 -1.14
C GLU A 95 -13.40 3.05 -1.80
N ALA A 96 -12.74 3.49 -2.88
CA ALA A 96 -11.98 2.62 -3.76
C ALA A 96 -10.74 2.06 -3.05
N PHE A 97 -10.58 0.73 -3.13
CA PHE A 97 -9.48 0.02 -2.50
C PHE A 97 -8.45 -0.47 -3.52
N VAL A 98 -7.18 -0.21 -3.22
CA VAL A 98 -6.05 -0.66 -4.04
C VAL A 98 -5.56 -1.99 -3.50
N PHE A 99 -5.77 -3.07 -4.24
CA PHE A 99 -5.35 -4.41 -3.87
C PHE A 99 -4.19 -4.91 -4.72
N ASP A 100 -3.20 -5.48 -4.04
CA ASP A 100 -2.11 -6.24 -4.63
C ASP A 100 -1.66 -7.30 -3.60
N GLU A 101 -1.30 -8.51 -4.04
CA GLU A 101 -0.94 -9.63 -3.15
C GLU A 101 0.23 -9.30 -2.20
N ASN A 102 1.18 -8.46 -2.63
CA ASN A 102 2.36 -8.10 -1.83
C ASN A 102 2.28 -6.67 -1.27
N ASN A 103 1.11 -6.02 -1.28
CA ASN A 103 0.95 -4.67 -0.72
C ASN A 103 1.39 -4.61 0.74
N PHE A 104 1.15 -5.70 1.49
CA PHE A 104 1.53 -5.85 2.90
C PHE A 104 3.04 -5.62 3.15
N TYR A 105 3.91 -6.01 2.22
CA TYR A 105 5.36 -5.76 2.38
C TYR A 105 5.70 -4.30 2.19
N SER A 106 5.11 -3.64 1.18
CA SER A 106 5.30 -2.22 0.94
C SER A 106 4.74 -1.38 2.09
N ASP A 107 3.60 -1.77 2.67
CA ASP A 107 3.02 -1.11 3.83
C ASP A 107 3.91 -1.24 5.08
N GLN A 108 4.41 -2.45 5.36
CA GLN A 108 5.38 -2.63 6.44
C GLN A 108 6.63 -1.77 6.23
N MET A 109 7.18 -1.71 5.00
CA MET A 109 8.37 -0.92 4.70
C MET A 109 8.16 0.58 4.98
N LEU A 110 6.98 1.11 4.67
CA LEU A 110 6.61 2.49 4.95
C LEU A 110 6.52 2.77 6.46
N GLU A 111 5.87 1.87 7.21
CA GLU A 111 5.74 2.00 8.66
C GLU A 111 7.08 1.80 9.38
N LEU A 112 7.94 0.92 8.86
CA LEU A 112 9.24 0.59 9.42
C LEU A 112 10.15 1.82 9.53
N GLN A 113 10.21 2.67 8.52
CA GLN A 113 11.07 3.85 8.54
C GLN A 113 10.71 4.78 9.71
N THR A 114 9.42 5.07 9.87
CA THR A 114 8.92 5.96 10.93
C THR A 114 9.07 5.31 12.31
N THR A 115 8.74 4.03 12.43
CA THR A 115 8.83 3.27 13.68
C THR A 115 10.28 3.15 14.14
N THR A 116 11.22 2.92 13.23
CA THR A 116 12.65 2.82 13.53
C THR A 116 13.20 4.12 14.08
N LEU A 117 12.84 5.25 13.47
CA LEU A 117 13.30 6.56 13.95
C LEU A 117 12.72 6.88 15.34
N GLN A 118 11.45 6.53 15.58
CA GLN A 118 10.80 6.71 16.87
C GLN A 118 11.41 5.81 17.95
N SER A 119 11.65 4.53 17.64
CA SER A 119 12.23 3.58 18.59
C SER A 119 13.67 3.95 18.95
N LEU A 120 14.48 4.33 17.95
CA LEU A 120 15.84 4.83 18.16
C LEU A 120 15.85 6.07 19.04
N GLY A 121 15.01 7.07 18.72
CA GLY A 121 14.92 8.29 19.52
C GLY A 121 14.46 8.02 20.95
N THR A 122 13.50 7.10 21.14
CA THR A 122 13.03 6.71 22.47
C THR A 122 14.14 6.00 23.26
N ALA A 123 14.89 5.09 22.63
CA ALA A 123 16.02 4.41 23.26
C ALA A 123 17.06 5.42 23.77
N ILE A 124 17.49 6.35 22.92
CA ILE A 124 18.45 7.41 23.29
C ILE A 124 17.92 8.25 24.46
N LEU A 125 16.64 8.67 24.43
CA LEU A 125 16.04 9.45 25.51
C LEU A 125 15.99 8.67 26.84
N THR A 126 15.69 7.37 26.79
CA THR A 126 15.68 6.53 28.00
C THR A 126 17.09 6.36 28.57
N LEU A 127 18.10 6.16 27.73
CA LEU A 127 19.50 6.06 28.18
C LEU A 127 19.97 7.35 28.85
N ILE A 128 19.68 8.51 28.25
CA ILE A 128 20.00 9.82 28.84
C ILE A 128 19.33 9.99 30.20
N SER A 129 18.05 9.62 30.30
CA SER A 129 17.28 9.72 31.53
C SER A 129 17.88 8.86 32.65
N VAL A 130 18.29 7.62 32.34
CA VAL A 130 18.96 6.73 33.28
C VAL A 130 20.33 7.27 33.69
N CYS A 131 21.13 7.78 32.74
CA CYS A 131 22.43 8.37 33.04
C CYS A 131 22.32 9.57 34.00
N ILE A 132 21.34 10.46 33.79
CA ILE A 132 21.09 11.60 34.68
C ILE A 132 20.67 11.14 36.09
N LEU A 133 19.87 10.08 36.19
CA LEU A 133 19.38 9.55 37.47
C LEU A 133 20.52 8.93 38.30
N PHE A 134 21.38 8.13 37.66
CA PHE A 134 22.38 7.33 38.36
C PHE A 134 23.74 8.04 38.53
N VAL A 135 24.11 8.98 37.66
CA VAL A 135 25.40 9.67 37.73
C VAL A 135 25.21 11.06 38.31
N ALA A 136 25.66 11.26 39.55
CA ALA A 136 25.48 12.50 40.30
C ALA A 136 26.28 13.70 39.74
N GLU A 137 27.29 13.46 38.90
CA GLU A 137 28.15 14.51 38.34
C GLU A 137 27.76 14.86 36.90
N SER A 138 27.21 16.08 36.72
CA SER A 138 26.69 16.57 35.43
C SER A 138 27.73 16.60 34.30
N SER A 139 29.02 16.81 34.62
CA SER A 139 30.09 16.84 33.63
C SER A 139 30.33 15.46 33.02
N ILE A 140 30.26 14.40 33.83
CA ILE A 140 30.45 13.01 33.39
C ILE A 140 29.25 12.58 32.55
N VAL A 141 28.03 12.91 32.98
CA VAL A 141 26.79 12.63 32.24
C VAL A 141 26.87 13.19 30.81
N PHE A 142 27.31 14.45 30.67
CA PHE A 142 27.41 15.07 29.35
C PHE A 142 28.34 14.29 28.40
N TRP A 143 29.53 13.91 28.86
CA TRP A 143 30.49 13.16 28.05
C TRP A 143 30.01 11.73 27.74
N VAL A 144 29.35 11.06 28.70
CA VAL A 144 28.77 9.73 28.50
C VAL A 144 27.64 9.78 27.47
N THR A 145 26.69 10.70 27.62
CA THR A 145 25.60 10.90 26.67
C THR A 145 26.12 11.26 25.29
N PHE A 146 27.12 12.15 25.19
CA PHE A 146 27.72 12.53 23.91
C PHE A 146 28.41 11.34 23.23
N SER A 147 29.13 10.51 23.99
CA SER A 147 29.74 9.28 23.47
C SER A 147 28.71 8.27 22.98
N LEU A 148 27.58 8.12 23.67
CA LEU A 148 26.49 7.23 23.28
C LEU A 148 25.85 7.68 21.97
N ILE A 149 25.43 8.94 21.90
CA ILE A 149 24.85 9.52 20.67
C ILE A 149 25.83 9.40 19.49
N SER A 150 27.13 9.62 19.75
CA SER A 150 28.16 9.47 18.71
C SER A 150 28.31 8.03 18.22
N MET A 151 28.16 7.03 19.10
CA MET A 151 28.17 5.62 18.71
C MET A 151 26.98 5.30 17.81
N ASP A 152 25.79 5.77 18.17
CA ASP A 152 24.54 5.49 17.47
C ASP A 152 24.52 6.13 16.06
N ILE A 153 24.98 7.37 15.96
CA ILE A 153 25.15 8.05 14.66
C ILE A 153 26.23 7.35 13.83
N GLY A 154 27.29 6.85 14.47
CA GLY A 154 28.38 6.13 13.81
C GLY A 154 27.90 4.81 13.19
N THR A 155 27.13 4.01 13.92
CA THR A 155 26.58 2.74 13.41
C THR A 155 25.57 2.97 12.29
N ALA A 156 24.64 3.94 12.46
CA ALA A 156 23.69 4.31 11.43
C ALA A 156 24.37 4.87 10.16
N GLY A 157 25.38 5.73 10.34
CA GLY A 157 26.15 6.30 9.23
C GLY A 157 26.98 5.26 8.49
N PHE A 158 27.58 4.31 9.19
CA PHE A 158 28.33 3.22 8.56
C PHE A 158 27.41 2.29 7.75
N LEU A 159 26.23 1.96 8.29
CA LEU A 159 25.22 1.18 7.56
C LEU A 159 24.71 1.90 6.31
N SER A 160 24.53 3.23 6.39
CA SER A 160 24.19 4.05 5.23
C SER A 160 25.29 4.05 4.17
N LEU A 161 26.56 4.16 4.57
CA LEU A 161 27.70 4.11 3.64
C LEU A 161 27.87 2.72 2.99
N TRP A 162 27.56 1.66 3.74
CA TRP A 162 27.58 0.28 3.26
C TRP A 162 26.43 0.00 2.28
N GLY A 163 25.44 0.88 2.18
CA GLY A 163 24.27 0.68 1.33
C GLY A 163 23.35 -0.42 1.87
N ALA A 164 23.28 -0.59 3.19
CA ALA A 164 22.32 -1.51 3.79
C ALA A 164 20.90 -0.93 3.62
N ASP A 165 20.01 -1.70 3.00
CA ASP A 165 18.59 -1.36 2.92
C ASP A 165 17.95 -1.46 4.32
N LEU A 166 17.06 -0.51 4.65
CA LEU A 166 16.35 -0.48 5.93
C LEU A 166 15.20 -1.50 5.96
N ASP A 167 15.55 -2.77 6.08
CA ASP A 167 14.62 -3.88 6.20
C ASP A 167 14.29 -4.16 7.69
N PRO A 168 13.15 -4.84 7.99
CA PRO A 168 12.81 -5.17 9.38
C PRO A 168 13.91 -5.95 10.11
N THR A 169 14.66 -6.79 9.39
CA THR A 169 15.80 -7.53 9.96
C THR A 169 16.97 -6.61 10.33
N THR A 170 17.30 -5.61 9.49
CA THR A 170 18.39 -4.68 9.80
C THR A 170 18.01 -3.75 10.95
N VAL A 171 16.74 -3.36 11.04
CA VAL A 171 16.22 -2.55 12.16
C VAL A 171 16.40 -3.28 13.50
N VAL A 172 16.06 -4.56 13.56
CA VAL A 172 16.28 -5.37 14.78
C VAL A 172 17.77 -5.44 15.13
N ASN A 173 18.65 -5.64 14.14
CA ASN A 173 20.08 -5.65 14.40
C ASN A 173 20.61 -4.30 14.89
N ILE A 174 20.11 -3.18 14.37
CA ILE A 174 20.45 -1.84 14.86
C ILE A 174 20.01 -1.71 16.32
N LEU A 175 18.77 -2.06 16.64
CA LEU A 175 18.23 -2.00 18.00
C LEU A 175 18.98 -2.87 19.00
N VAL A 176 19.49 -4.03 18.59
CA VAL A 176 20.30 -4.91 19.46
C VAL A 176 21.74 -4.41 19.60
N SER A 177 22.24 -3.65 18.63
CA SER A 177 23.60 -3.07 18.66
C SER A 177 23.69 -1.79 19.49
N LEU A 178 22.55 -1.21 19.86
CA LEU A 178 22.39 -0.04 20.72
C LEU A 178 22.26 -0.48 22.18
#